data_AF-A0A2G8JI26-F1
#
_entry.id   AF-A0A2G8JI26-F1
#
_cell.length_a   1.000
_cell.length_b   1.000
_cell.length_c   1.000
_cell.angle_alpha   90.00
_cell.angle_beta   90.00
_cell.angle_gamma   90.00
#
_symmetry.space_group_name_H-M   'P 1'
#
loop_
_entity.id
_entity.type
_entity.pdbx_description
1 polymer ?
#
loop_
_entity_poly.entity_id
_entity_poly.type
_entity_poly.pdbx_seq_one_letter_code
_entity_poly.pdbx_strand_id
1 'polypeptide(L)'
;KGIRLNCTCTACSLGTYTDMSVDIYGVCVPCPKGGFYQDDVGQFQPSANEIGCKKCNDGTFVLNGKGNDPLSCEVCPEDLWVFIVEIAVILLIVSCSLSYIYYTYKRQRGRGERSIVDVFLARVKIVLGFYQVNGEFWDLLDTVNLPKILQRLCTWLVFLQFNISTIVIKPSCFFPNLSLNAYSEFLIGVSVPVAGASILGIVALIWNFCLGFSKRYFCHHQGTRSDVYAKRRSGLLAVVVFMLYVTYPSTCNAIFSLYPPACETYPLDESMLQHVSLLRSDFSINCTTETHYKFQIAAYICSIYVVAFPGILFCLLWKYCKTSTDRSLCPKWLRFFCENYKDEFWYWEIVELFRKVSQTFIIIFFGWGSSFSVFITLFLAVVFLTLHGSFSPMRDRFEQNLQLASLWAIFLNMLMVTVPSSLSESSTVGSAMTIILVFLNVIVLLIILGKPLVKPLMVMYGLLTRRCSSIMPTKAEQRHVQNCPAEDPFIEEARPLLQPGERLYHSLQ
;
A
#
# COMPACT_ATOMS: atom_id res chain seq x y z
N LYS A 1 14.77 54.75 38.69
CA LYS A 1 15.63 53.55 38.74
C LYS A 1 15.09 52.56 37.71
N GLY A 2 15.75 52.43 36.57
CA GLY A 2 15.35 51.47 35.54
C GLY A 2 15.55 50.05 36.06
N ILE A 3 14.48 49.26 36.04
CA ILE A 3 14.56 47.83 36.33
C ILE A 3 15.34 47.22 35.16
N ARG A 4 16.62 46.87 35.37
CA ARG A 4 17.33 45.96 34.48
C ARG A 4 16.75 44.57 34.75
N LEU A 5 15.87 44.11 33.88
CA LEU A 5 15.58 42.68 33.76
C LEU A 5 16.87 42.02 33.27
N ASN A 6 17.54 41.27 34.14
CA ASN A 6 18.60 40.34 33.73
C ASN A 6 17.89 39.15 33.07
N CYS A 7 17.69 39.22 31.76
CA CYS A 7 17.25 38.06 30.99
C CYS A 7 18.48 37.19 30.71
N THR A 8 18.56 36.03 31.38
CA THR A 8 19.50 34.96 31.03
C THR A 8 18.92 34.17 29.86
N CYS A 9 19.46 34.37 28.67
CA CYS A 9 19.07 33.58 27.50
C CYS A 9 19.81 32.23 27.51
N THR A 10 19.08 31.13 27.46
CA THR A 10 19.63 29.80 27.19
C THR A 10 19.61 29.53 25.70
N ALA A 11 20.71 29.02 25.15
CA ALA A 11 20.73 28.59 23.76
C ALA A 11 19.85 27.37 23.55
N CYS A 12 19.22 27.30 22.38
CA CYS A 12 18.46 26.13 21.96
C CYS A 12 19.35 24.92 21.74
N SER A 13 18.81 23.74 22.06
CA SER A 13 19.47 22.47 21.73
C SER A 13 19.61 22.31 20.22
N LEU A 14 20.60 21.52 19.79
CA LEU A 14 20.76 21.15 18.39
C LEU A 14 19.44 20.55 17.87
N GLY A 15 19.02 20.97 16.68
CA GLY A 15 17.77 20.57 16.04
C GLY A 15 16.57 21.44 16.38
N THR A 16 16.78 22.51 17.14
CA THR A 16 15.75 23.48 17.51
C THR A 16 16.23 24.93 17.30
N TYR A 17 15.32 25.83 16.98
CA TYR A 17 15.60 27.26 16.73
C TYR A 17 14.57 28.15 17.42
N THR A 18 14.86 29.45 17.54
CA THR A 18 13.87 30.42 18.05
C THR A 18 13.03 31.03 16.95
N ASP A 19 11.70 30.88 17.03
CA ASP A 19 10.74 31.51 16.12
C ASP A 19 10.38 32.92 16.63
N MET A 20 10.69 33.93 15.82
CA MET A 20 10.50 35.33 16.14
C MET A 20 9.10 35.87 15.79
N SER A 21 8.26 35.05 15.13
CA SER A 21 6.85 35.37 14.86
C SER A 21 5.94 35.20 16.07
N VAL A 22 6.47 34.61 17.14
CA VAL A 22 5.86 34.56 18.46
C VAL A 22 6.43 35.73 19.25
N ASP A 23 5.58 36.64 19.77
CA ASP A 23 5.94 37.88 20.49
C ASP A 23 6.76 37.68 21.80
N ILE A 24 7.36 36.50 22.00
CA ILE A 24 7.96 36.05 23.26
C ILE A 24 9.32 35.42 22.98
N TYR A 25 10.38 36.09 23.47
CA TYR A 25 11.78 35.68 23.34
C TYR A 25 12.06 34.42 24.16
N GLY A 26 12.66 33.38 23.57
CA GLY A 26 13.30 32.28 24.31
C GLY A 26 12.87 30.84 24.01
N VAL A 27 12.04 30.60 22.98
CA VAL A 27 11.51 29.23 22.72
C VAL A 27 12.20 28.50 21.61
N CYS A 28 12.58 27.28 21.90
CA CYS A 28 13.21 26.36 20.97
C CYS A 28 12.18 25.47 20.30
N VAL A 29 11.88 25.75 19.03
CA VAL A 29 10.99 24.93 18.20
C VAL A 29 11.83 24.00 17.31
N PRO A 30 11.39 22.76 17.07
CA PRO A 30 12.14 21.81 16.24
C PRO A 30 12.23 22.25 14.77
N CYS A 31 13.34 21.92 14.11
CA CYS A 31 13.50 22.18 12.68
C CYS A 31 12.40 21.47 11.85
N PRO A 32 11.80 22.15 10.86
CA PRO A 32 10.84 21.53 9.95
C PRO A 32 11.52 20.60 8.95
N LYS A 33 10.72 19.89 8.15
CA LYS A 33 11.21 19.00 7.07
C LYS A 33 12.11 19.77 6.10
N GLY A 34 13.19 19.13 5.65
CA GLY A 34 14.21 19.73 4.79
C GLY A 34 15.21 20.67 5.50
N GLY A 35 14.95 21.02 6.76
CA GLY A 35 15.85 21.81 7.59
C GLY A 35 16.56 20.97 8.65
N PHE A 36 17.79 21.35 8.97
CA PHE A 36 18.59 20.78 10.04
C PHE A 36 19.36 21.87 10.79
N TYR A 37 19.87 21.53 11.97
CA TYR A 37 20.72 22.41 12.77
C TYR A 37 22.18 21.94 12.71
N GLN A 38 23.12 22.88 12.75
CA GLN A 38 24.57 22.62 12.84
C GLN A 38 25.09 23.28 14.11
N ASP A 39 26.24 22.85 14.65
CA ASP A 39 26.86 23.21 15.95
C ASP A 39 27.07 24.72 16.26
N ASP A 40 26.56 25.63 15.43
CA ASP A 40 26.50 27.06 15.70
C ASP A 40 25.50 27.34 16.82
N VAL A 41 25.86 28.15 17.82
CA VAL A 41 24.98 28.46 18.96
C VAL A 41 24.17 29.73 18.68
N GLY A 42 22.87 29.73 18.99
CA GLY A 42 22.06 30.96 19.06
C GLY A 42 21.39 31.41 17.75
N GLN A 43 20.95 30.47 16.91
CA GLN A 43 20.23 30.82 15.68
C GLN A 43 18.75 31.12 15.95
N PHE A 44 18.25 32.12 15.25
CA PHE A 44 16.87 32.61 15.32
C PHE A 44 16.29 32.75 13.92
N GLN A 45 14.96 32.74 13.81
CA GLN A 45 14.25 33.01 12.58
C GLN A 45 14.46 34.47 12.13
N PRO A 46 15.15 34.73 11.00
CA PRO A 46 15.48 36.11 10.60
C PRO A 46 14.26 36.92 10.13
N SER A 47 13.23 36.23 9.62
CA SER A 47 12.02 36.83 9.05
C SER A 47 10.87 35.83 9.07
N ALA A 48 9.62 36.31 9.03
CA ALA A 48 8.41 35.46 9.10
C ALA A 48 8.32 34.36 8.02
N ASN A 49 9.06 34.49 6.91
CA ASN A 49 9.09 33.51 5.81
C ASN A 49 10.38 32.67 5.74
N GLU A 50 11.32 32.86 6.67
CA GLU A 50 12.58 32.11 6.70
C GLU A 50 12.61 31.13 7.86
N ILE A 51 13.09 29.92 7.62
CA ILE A 51 13.25 28.91 8.66
C ILE A 51 14.53 29.22 9.41
N GLY A 52 14.51 29.28 10.75
CA GLY A 52 15.71 29.49 11.58
C GLY A 52 16.66 28.29 11.67
N CYS A 53 16.54 27.34 10.73
CA CYS A 53 17.39 26.16 10.58
C CYS A 53 18.11 26.22 9.23
N LYS A 54 19.30 25.64 9.18
CA LYS A 54 20.01 25.46 7.91
C LYS A 54 19.23 24.51 7.01
N LYS A 55 19.20 24.80 5.73
CA LYS A 55 18.64 23.89 4.73
C LYS A 55 19.70 22.87 4.33
N CYS A 56 19.28 21.64 4.08
CA CYS A 56 20.16 20.65 3.47
C CYS A 56 20.71 21.14 2.11
N ASN A 57 21.89 20.66 1.74
CA ASN A 57 22.46 20.94 0.42
C ASN A 57 21.57 20.35 -0.67
N ASP A 58 21.63 20.92 -1.88
CA ASP A 58 20.89 20.40 -3.03
C ASP A 58 21.16 18.89 -3.22
N GLY A 59 20.09 18.11 -3.34
CA GLY A 59 20.16 16.64 -3.44
C GLY A 59 20.14 15.89 -2.10
N THR A 60 20.00 16.59 -0.96
CA THR A 60 19.81 15.99 0.37
C THR A 60 18.59 16.60 1.09
N PHE A 61 17.92 15.85 1.98
CA PHE A 61 16.69 16.29 2.63
C PHE A 61 16.43 15.60 3.98
N VAL A 62 15.89 16.34 4.96
CA VAL A 62 15.39 15.77 6.23
C VAL A 62 13.91 15.42 6.08
N LEU A 63 13.59 14.13 5.95
CA LEU A 63 12.22 13.64 5.67
C LEU A 63 11.22 13.90 6.81
N ASN A 64 11.62 13.62 8.05
CA ASN A 64 10.74 13.60 9.22
C ASN A 64 10.77 14.90 10.04
N GLY A 65 11.54 15.91 9.59
CA GLY A 65 11.89 17.09 10.38
C GLY A 65 12.82 16.75 11.55
N LYS A 66 12.99 17.68 12.50
CA LYS A 66 13.84 17.55 13.70
C LYS A 66 15.32 17.27 13.42
N GLY A 67 15.82 17.58 12.22
CA GLY A 67 17.23 17.36 11.89
C GLY A 67 18.13 18.17 12.84
N ASN A 68 19.01 17.48 13.56
CA ASN A 68 19.87 18.08 14.59
C ASN A 68 21.35 18.14 14.20
N ASP A 69 21.73 17.45 13.13
CA ASP A 69 23.10 17.37 12.66
C ASP A 69 23.16 17.20 11.12
N PRO A 70 24.32 17.42 10.47
CA PRO A 70 24.45 17.27 9.02
C PRO A 70 24.17 15.85 8.48
N LEU A 71 24.32 14.80 9.29
CA LEU A 71 24.01 13.42 8.87
C LEU A 71 22.50 13.16 8.83
N SER A 72 21.70 14.00 9.50
CA SER A 72 20.24 14.00 9.38
C SER A 72 19.79 14.34 7.94
N CYS A 73 20.62 15.02 7.15
CA CYS A 73 20.35 15.27 5.73
C CYS A 73 20.66 14.02 4.91
N GLU A 74 19.62 13.23 4.64
CA GLU A 74 19.74 12.04 3.81
C GLU A 74 19.79 12.39 2.32
N VAL A 75 20.57 11.63 1.55
CA VAL A 75 20.61 11.78 0.09
C VAL A 75 19.24 11.43 -0.49
N CYS A 76 18.71 12.31 -1.36
CA CYS A 76 17.49 12.01 -2.10
C CYS A 76 17.63 10.66 -2.82
N PRO A 77 16.56 9.84 -2.90
CA PRO A 77 16.60 8.58 -3.64
C PRO A 77 17.09 8.81 -5.08
N GLU A 78 17.95 7.91 -5.57
CA GLU A 78 18.68 8.06 -6.84
C GLU A 78 17.77 8.47 -8.02
N ASP A 79 18.30 9.37 -8.86
CA ASP A 79 17.77 9.94 -10.11
C ASP A 79 16.29 9.69 -10.43
N LEU A 80 15.54 10.77 -10.69
CA LEU A 80 14.16 10.73 -11.21
C LEU A 80 13.96 9.68 -12.33
N TRP A 81 14.98 9.44 -13.15
CA TRP A 81 15.00 8.38 -14.16
C TRP A 81 14.96 6.96 -13.60
N VAL A 82 15.72 6.66 -12.56
CA VAL A 82 15.66 5.37 -11.86
C VAL A 82 14.25 5.18 -11.31
N PHE A 83 13.68 6.19 -10.64
CA PHE A 83 12.30 6.16 -10.15
C PHE A 83 11.24 5.93 -11.26
N ILE A 84 11.41 6.55 -12.43
CA ILE A 84 10.52 6.34 -13.59
C ILE A 84 10.67 4.92 -14.15
N VAL A 85 11.90 4.42 -14.29
CA VAL A 85 12.17 3.05 -14.74
C VAL A 85 11.57 2.04 -13.76
N GLU A 86 11.72 2.30 -12.47
CA GLU A 86 11.15 1.55 -11.38
C GLU A 86 9.63 1.44 -11.46
N ILE A 87 8.92 2.58 -11.63
CA ILE A 87 7.48 2.59 -11.87
C ILE A 87 7.13 1.84 -13.17
N ALA A 88 7.89 2.03 -14.24
CA ALA A 88 7.64 1.38 -15.52
C ALA A 88 7.77 -0.16 -15.41
N VAL A 89 8.75 -0.66 -14.66
CA VAL A 89 8.91 -2.09 -14.37
C VAL A 89 7.74 -2.61 -13.54
N ILE A 90 7.27 -1.86 -12.52
CA ILE A 90 6.06 -2.23 -11.77
C ILE A 90 4.84 -2.28 -12.69
N LEU A 91 4.62 -1.25 -13.52
CA LEU A 91 3.49 -1.21 -14.45
C LEU A 91 3.55 -2.37 -15.44
N LEU A 92 4.75 -2.78 -15.86
CA LEU A 92 4.95 -3.94 -16.71
C LEU A 92 4.63 -5.24 -15.96
N ILE A 93 5.10 -5.41 -14.71
CA ILE A 93 4.76 -6.58 -13.86
C ILE A 93 3.25 -6.64 -13.58
N VAL A 94 2.63 -5.50 -13.27
CA VAL A 94 1.17 -5.37 -13.06
C VAL A 94 0.43 -5.71 -14.34
N SER A 95 0.86 -5.19 -15.50
CA SER A 95 0.26 -5.51 -16.80
C SER A 95 0.39 -6.99 -17.15
N CYS A 96 1.56 -7.59 -16.94
CA CYS A 96 1.81 -9.02 -17.17
C CYS A 96 0.98 -9.89 -16.22
N SER A 97 0.89 -9.54 -14.93
CA SER A 97 0.09 -10.27 -13.95
C SER A 97 -1.41 -10.12 -14.24
N LEU A 98 -1.90 -8.94 -14.58
CA LEU A 98 -3.27 -8.72 -15.05
C LEU A 98 -3.57 -9.49 -16.35
N SER A 99 -2.62 -9.56 -17.28
CA SER A 99 -2.75 -10.32 -18.53
C SER A 99 -2.78 -11.83 -18.27
N TYR A 100 -1.95 -12.34 -17.35
CA TYR A 100 -1.99 -13.73 -16.90
C TYR A 100 -3.28 -14.08 -16.15
N ILE A 101 -3.74 -13.17 -15.28
CA ILE A 101 -5.02 -13.28 -14.57
C ILE A 101 -6.18 -13.27 -15.58
N TYR A 102 -6.14 -12.40 -16.59
CA TYR A 102 -7.15 -12.36 -17.66
C TYR A 102 -7.13 -13.65 -18.51
N TYR A 103 -5.94 -14.14 -18.88
CA TYR A 103 -5.77 -15.39 -19.61
C TYR A 103 -6.34 -16.59 -18.84
N THR A 104 -6.02 -16.69 -17.54
CA THR A 104 -6.51 -17.77 -16.67
C THR A 104 -8.00 -17.64 -16.36
N TYR A 105 -8.51 -16.41 -16.18
CA TYR A 105 -9.93 -16.10 -16.02
C TYR A 105 -10.76 -16.56 -17.23
N LYS A 106 -10.30 -16.26 -18.45
CA LYS A 106 -10.96 -16.70 -19.68
C LYS A 106 -11.01 -18.24 -19.77
N ARG A 107 -9.96 -18.92 -19.28
CA ARG A 107 -9.84 -20.38 -19.31
C ARG A 107 -10.69 -21.09 -18.23
N GLN A 108 -10.94 -20.45 -17.08
CA GLN A 108 -11.67 -21.06 -15.95
C GLN A 108 -13.18 -20.81 -15.92
N ARG A 109 -13.73 -20.11 -16.93
CA ARG A 109 -15.14 -19.70 -17.01
C ARG A 109 -16.21 -20.82 -16.96
N GLY A 110 -15.81 -22.09 -16.87
CA GLY A 110 -16.70 -23.26 -16.89
C GLY A 110 -16.79 -24.09 -15.59
N ARG A 111 -16.00 -23.81 -14.55
CA ARG A 111 -16.10 -24.52 -13.25
C ARG A 111 -16.55 -23.53 -12.19
N GLY A 112 -17.62 -23.82 -11.44
CA GLY A 112 -18.18 -22.97 -10.37
C GLY A 112 -17.28 -22.81 -9.14
N GLU A 113 -15.96 -22.88 -9.29
CA GLU A 113 -14.96 -22.63 -8.25
C GLU A 113 -14.58 -21.15 -8.20
N ARG A 114 -14.05 -20.70 -7.06
CA ARG A 114 -13.59 -19.32 -6.82
C ARG A 114 -12.57 -18.91 -7.90
N SER A 115 -12.74 -17.74 -8.52
CA SER A 115 -11.86 -17.32 -9.62
C SER A 115 -10.44 -17.14 -9.12
N ILE A 116 -9.44 -17.46 -9.94
CA ILE A 116 -8.02 -17.09 -9.68
C ILE A 116 -7.89 -15.59 -9.36
N VAL A 117 -8.74 -14.75 -9.99
CA VAL A 117 -8.81 -13.31 -9.74
C VAL A 117 -9.15 -13.03 -8.27
N ASP A 118 -10.16 -13.71 -7.73
CA ASP A 118 -10.67 -13.47 -6.38
C ASP A 118 -9.64 -13.91 -5.32
N VAL A 119 -8.92 -15.02 -5.59
CA VAL A 119 -7.80 -15.49 -4.75
C VAL A 119 -6.61 -14.52 -4.77
N PHE A 120 -6.26 -13.99 -5.94
CA PHE A 120 -5.18 -13.01 -6.06
C PHE A 120 -5.54 -11.71 -5.31
N LEU A 121 -6.74 -11.21 -5.54
CA LEU A 121 -7.26 -10.02 -4.90
C LEU A 121 -7.34 -10.16 -3.37
N ALA A 122 -7.72 -11.33 -2.86
CA ALA A 122 -7.71 -11.61 -1.43
C ALA A 122 -6.31 -11.43 -0.82
N ARG A 123 -5.28 -11.93 -1.50
CA ARG A 123 -3.89 -11.81 -1.04
C ARG A 123 -3.37 -10.38 -1.13
N VAL A 124 -3.72 -9.66 -2.20
CA VAL A 124 -3.37 -8.24 -2.35
C VAL A 124 -3.98 -7.41 -1.21
N LYS A 125 -5.22 -7.67 -0.79
CA LYS A 125 -5.80 -6.98 0.38
C LYS A 125 -5.02 -7.18 1.66
N ILE A 126 -4.54 -8.40 1.90
CA ILE A 126 -3.73 -8.74 3.08
C ILE A 126 -2.40 -7.97 3.03
N VAL A 127 -1.75 -7.92 1.86
CA VAL A 127 -0.52 -7.12 1.63
C VAL A 127 -0.77 -5.64 1.90
N LEU A 128 -1.78 -5.07 1.25
CA LEU A 128 -2.13 -3.67 1.41
C LEU A 128 -2.44 -3.37 2.88
N GLY A 129 -3.18 -4.25 3.56
CA GLY A 129 -3.49 -4.07 4.99
C GLY A 129 -2.29 -4.20 5.92
N PHE A 130 -1.31 -5.04 5.59
CA PHE A 130 -0.05 -5.15 6.34
C PHE A 130 0.80 -3.88 6.22
N TYR A 131 0.97 -3.39 4.99
CA TYR A 131 1.80 -2.21 4.74
C TYR A 131 1.13 -0.91 5.12
N GLN A 132 -0.19 -0.77 4.95
CA GLN A 132 -0.93 0.42 5.39
C GLN A 132 -0.76 0.67 6.89
N VAL A 133 -0.73 -0.39 7.70
CA VAL A 133 -0.55 -0.26 9.15
C VAL A 133 0.91 -0.09 9.51
N ASN A 134 1.82 -0.93 8.98
CA ASN A 134 3.24 -0.78 9.30
C ASN A 134 3.83 0.54 8.79
N GLY A 135 3.32 1.09 7.67
CA GLY A 135 3.76 2.35 7.06
C GLY A 135 3.90 3.50 8.05
N GLU A 136 2.86 3.71 8.85
CA GLU A 136 2.80 4.77 9.86
C GLU A 136 3.80 4.58 11.01
N PHE A 137 4.33 3.37 11.21
CA PHE A 137 5.38 3.08 12.19
C PHE A 137 6.78 3.14 11.61
N TRP A 138 6.97 2.98 10.30
CA TRP A 138 8.31 2.99 9.69
C TRP A 138 8.99 4.35 9.81
N ASP A 139 8.21 5.44 9.78
CA ASP A 139 8.71 6.80 10.04
C ASP A 139 9.37 6.91 11.45
N LEU A 140 9.08 5.99 12.38
CA LEU A 140 9.71 5.89 13.71
C LEU A 140 11.02 5.08 13.69
N LEU A 141 11.17 4.18 12.73
CA LEU A 141 12.30 3.24 12.59
C LEU A 141 13.41 3.77 11.68
N ASP A 142 13.20 4.91 11.00
CA ASP A 142 14.25 5.58 10.20
C ASP A 142 15.47 6.01 11.04
N THR A 143 15.38 5.98 12.37
CA THR A 143 16.54 6.13 13.28
C THR A 143 17.43 4.87 13.36
N VAL A 144 16.98 3.74 12.83
CA VAL A 144 17.72 2.48 12.83
C VAL A 144 18.37 2.31 11.46
N ASN A 145 19.68 2.55 11.37
CA ASN A 145 20.50 2.38 10.17
C ASN A 145 20.21 1.05 9.45
N LEU A 146 19.33 1.10 8.44
CA LEU A 146 18.86 -0.04 7.70
C LEU A 146 19.85 -0.32 6.54
N PRO A 147 20.23 -1.56 6.25
CA PRO A 147 21.08 -1.85 5.10
C PRO A 147 20.44 -1.37 3.80
N LYS A 148 21.24 -0.77 2.90
CA LYS A 148 20.80 -0.10 1.66
C LYS A 148 19.81 -0.91 0.80
N ILE A 149 19.95 -2.24 0.77
CA ILE A 149 19.04 -3.13 0.03
C ILE A 149 17.62 -3.10 0.59
N LEU A 150 17.48 -3.02 1.92
CA LEU A 150 16.20 -3.01 2.60
C LEU A 150 15.59 -1.61 2.58
N GLN A 151 16.41 -0.56 2.65
CA GLN A 151 15.96 0.82 2.45
C GLN A 151 15.31 0.99 1.06
N ARG A 152 15.89 0.39 0.02
CA ARG A 152 15.27 0.31 -1.31
C ARG A 152 13.95 -0.47 -1.26
N LEU A 153 13.90 -1.66 -0.67
CA LEU A 153 12.65 -2.43 -0.53
C LEU A 153 11.56 -1.67 0.25
N CYS A 154 11.88 -1.03 1.39
CA CYS A 154 10.96 -0.18 2.14
C CYS A 154 10.44 0.98 1.30
N THR A 155 11.31 1.64 0.53
CA THR A 155 10.95 2.72 -0.41
C THR A 155 9.90 2.25 -1.43
N TRP A 156 9.99 1.00 -1.90
CA TRP A 156 9.00 0.38 -2.78
C TRP A 156 7.70 0.01 -2.07
N LEU A 157 7.80 -0.51 -0.85
CA LEU A 157 6.65 -0.91 -0.03
C LEU A 157 5.84 0.31 0.42
N VAL A 158 6.48 1.47 0.56
CA VAL A 158 5.84 2.77 0.81
C VAL A 158 4.92 3.17 -0.35
N PHE A 159 5.25 2.87 -1.61
CA PHE A 159 4.33 3.11 -2.74
C PHE A 159 3.08 2.22 -2.70
N LEU A 160 3.19 1.00 -2.15
CA LEU A 160 2.03 0.11 -1.98
C LEU A 160 1.09 0.58 -0.87
N GLN A 161 1.50 1.51 0.00
CA GLN A 161 0.65 2.05 1.07
C GLN A 161 -0.43 2.98 0.53
N PHE A 162 -0.27 3.51 -0.70
CA PHE A 162 -1.09 4.60 -1.25
C PHE A 162 -1.18 5.80 -0.29
N ASN A 163 -0.18 5.96 0.59
CA ASN A 163 -0.17 7.07 1.53
C ASN A 163 0.30 8.33 0.79
N ILE A 164 -0.56 9.33 0.74
CA ILE A 164 -0.34 10.54 -0.06
C ILE A 164 0.82 11.35 0.50
N SER A 165 1.00 11.40 1.82
CA SER A 165 2.11 12.06 2.50
C SER A 165 3.46 11.59 1.93
N THR A 166 3.69 10.28 1.86
CA THR A 166 4.99 9.71 1.46
C THR A 166 5.20 9.63 -0.05
N ILE A 167 4.13 9.51 -0.84
CA ILE A 167 4.19 9.58 -2.31
C ILE A 167 4.51 11.01 -2.78
N VAL A 168 4.11 12.02 -1.99
CA VAL A 168 4.19 13.44 -2.34
C VAL A 168 5.41 14.15 -1.74
N ILE A 169 6.00 13.66 -0.63
CA ILE A 169 7.25 14.18 -0.05
C ILE A 169 8.47 14.00 -0.98
N LYS A 170 8.55 12.88 -1.74
CA LYS A 170 9.65 12.64 -2.70
C LYS A 170 9.77 13.72 -3.79
N PRO A 171 8.68 14.23 -4.39
CA PRO A 171 8.74 15.38 -5.29
C PRO A 171 9.41 16.64 -4.73
N SER A 172 9.22 16.95 -3.45
CA SER A 172 9.86 18.12 -2.81
C SER A 172 11.38 17.97 -2.67
N CYS A 173 11.92 16.75 -2.76
CA CYS A 173 13.37 16.46 -2.86
C CYS A 173 13.96 16.92 -4.20
N PHE A 174 13.20 16.79 -5.31
CA PHE A 174 13.65 17.12 -6.66
C PHE A 174 13.27 18.55 -7.10
N PHE A 175 12.15 19.06 -6.58
CA PHE A 175 11.64 20.39 -6.88
C PHE A 175 11.55 21.21 -5.59
N PRO A 176 12.63 21.89 -5.18
CA PRO A 176 12.65 22.68 -3.93
C PRO A 176 11.64 23.84 -3.94
N ASN A 177 11.17 24.25 -5.12
CA ASN A 177 10.13 25.27 -5.27
C ASN A 177 8.70 24.74 -5.09
N LEU A 178 8.52 23.42 -4.94
CA LEU A 178 7.23 22.77 -4.70
C LEU A 178 7.13 22.37 -3.22
N SER A 179 6.86 23.35 -2.35
CA SER A 179 6.64 23.12 -0.91
C SER A 179 5.22 22.61 -0.66
N LEU A 180 5.09 21.30 -0.44
CA LEU A 180 3.80 20.66 -0.14
C LEU A 180 3.68 20.51 1.38
N ASN A 181 2.94 21.43 1.99
CA ASN A 181 2.70 21.47 3.45
C ASN A 181 1.54 20.54 3.84
N ALA A 182 1.35 20.29 5.13
CA ALA A 182 0.28 19.41 5.65
C ALA A 182 -1.14 19.76 5.14
N TYR A 183 -1.43 21.04 4.88
CA TYR A 183 -2.71 21.46 4.29
C TYR A 183 -2.92 20.94 2.87
N SER A 184 -1.86 20.96 2.05
CA SER A 184 -1.92 20.43 0.69
C SER A 184 -2.10 18.92 0.69
N GLU A 185 -1.46 18.24 1.63
CA GLU A 185 -1.62 16.79 1.84
C GLU A 185 -3.06 16.43 2.20
N PHE A 186 -3.71 17.18 3.10
CA PHE A 186 -5.13 17.03 3.40
C PHE A 186 -6.01 17.23 2.16
N LEU A 187 -5.79 18.31 1.40
CA LEU A 187 -6.57 18.60 0.19
C LEU A 187 -6.43 17.49 -0.86
N ILE A 188 -5.22 16.98 -1.09
CA ILE A 188 -4.97 15.85 -2.00
C ILE A 188 -5.63 14.58 -1.44
N GLY A 189 -5.47 14.33 -0.14
CA GLY A 189 -6.06 13.21 0.61
C GLY A 189 -7.55 13.03 0.42
N VAL A 190 -8.30 14.13 0.47
CA VAL A 190 -9.75 14.16 0.32
C VAL A 190 -10.18 14.27 -1.15
N SER A 191 -9.44 15.01 -1.97
CA SER A 191 -9.82 15.23 -3.37
C SER A 191 -9.57 14.02 -4.27
N VAL A 192 -8.51 13.23 -4.06
CA VAL A 192 -8.19 12.07 -4.91
C VAL A 192 -9.32 11.03 -4.98
N PRO A 193 -9.92 10.58 -3.85
CA PRO A 193 -11.06 9.66 -3.90
C PRO A 193 -12.27 10.24 -4.63
N VAL A 194 -12.56 11.54 -4.40
CA VAL A 194 -13.71 12.24 -5.01
C VAL A 194 -13.48 12.42 -6.52
N ALA A 195 -12.31 12.87 -6.93
CA ALA A 195 -11.92 13.04 -8.32
C ALA A 195 -11.92 11.70 -9.06
N GLY A 196 -11.36 10.64 -8.47
CA GLY A 196 -11.37 9.29 -9.02
C GLY A 196 -12.80 8.78 -9.28
N ALA A 197 -13.69 8.93 -8.31
CA ALA A 197 -15.11 8.57 -8.46
C ALA A 197 -15.81 9.40 -9.56
N SER A 198 -15.49 10.70 -9.62
CA SER A 198 -16.09 11.64 -10.57
C SER A 198 -15.64 11.37 -12.02
N ILE A 199 -14.35 11.16 -12.25
CA ILE A 199 -13.77 10.82 -13.56
C ILE A 199 -14.39 9.52 -14.09
N LEU A 200 -14.46 8.48 -13.25
CA LEU A 200 -15.08 7.21 -13.62
C LEU A 200 -16.58 7.37 -13.96
N GLY A 201 -17.30 8.23 -13.22
CA GLY A 201 -18.67 8.61 -13.54
C GLY A 201 -18.79 9.30 -14.89
N ILE A 202 -17.93 10.28 -15.18
CA ILE A 202 -17.91 11.02 -16.45
C ILE A 202 -17.60 10.09 -17.63
N VAL A 203 -16.60 9.21 -17.50
CA VAL A 203 -16.26 8.21 -18.53
C VAL A 203 -17.47 7.33 -18.84
N ALA A 204 -18.25 6.97 -17.82
CA ALA A 204 -19.48 6.20 -18.02
C ALA A 204 -20.57 6.99 -18.76
N LEU A 205 -20.73 8.28 -18.44
CA LEU A 205 -21.67 9.16 -19.12
C LEU A 205 -21.29 9.37 -20.59
N ILE A 206 -20.03 9.68 -20.87
CA ILE A 206 -19.51 9.84 -22.24
C ILE A 206 -19.70 8.54 -23.04
N TRP A 207 -19.35 7.40 -22.44
CA TRP A 207 -19.53 6.12 -23.12
C TRP A 207 -21.00 5.80 -23.41
N ASN A 208 -21.90 6.12 -22.47
CA ASN A 208 -23.35 5.98 -22.69
C ASN A 208 -23.84 6.91 -23.80
N PHE A 209 -23.31 8.12 -23.89
CA PHE A 209 -23.62 9.07 -24.94
C PHE A 209 -23.10 8.60 -26.32
N CYS A 210 -21.85 8.15 -26.42
CA CYS A 210 -21.27 7.60 -27.66
C CYS A 210 -21.99 6.33 -28.12
N LEU A 211 -22.37 5.44 -27.19
CA LEU A 211 -23.21 4.28 -27.50
C LEU A 211 -24.62 4.68 -27.93
N GLY A 212 -25.18 5.77 -27.38
CA GLY A 212 -26.47 6.32 -27.78
C GLY A 212 -26.44 6.91 -29.19
N PHE A 213 -25.35 7.59 -29.54
CA PHE A 213 -25.15 8.21 -30.86
C PHE A 213 -24.95 7.18 -31.97
N SER A 214 -24.10 6.17 -31.74
CA SER A 214 -23.93 5.02 -32.64
C SER A 214 -25.20 4.17 -32.77
N LYS A 215 -26.09 4.18 -31.77
CA LYS A 215 -27.39 3.48 -31.80
C LYS A 215 -28.50 4.18 -32.56
N ARG A 216 -28.44 5.50 -32.78
CA ARG A 216 -29.37 6.17 -33.70
C ARG A 216 -29.23 5.67 -35.14
N TYR A 217 -28.10 5.04 -35.47
CA TYR A 217 -27.81 4.48 -36.80
C TYR A 217 -28.20 3.00 -36.98
N PHE A 218 -28.44 2.23 -35.91
CA PHE A 218 -28.68 0.78 -36.04
C PHE A 218 -29.71 0.28 -34.99
N CYS A 219 -30.95 0.14 -35.43
CA CYS A 219 -32.04 -0.43 -34.64
C CYS A 219 -32.40 -1.82 -35.17
N HIS A 220 -32.12 -2.89 -34.40
CA HIS A 220 -33.03 -4.05 -34.21
C HIS A 220 -32.41 -5.08 -33.23
N HIS A 221 -32.77 -5.06 -31.95
CA HIS A 221 -32.93 -6.23 -31.05
C HIS A 221 -33.09 -5.78 -29.58
N GLN A 222 -34.27 -6.07 -29.02
CA GLN A 222 -34.77 -5.47 -27.77
C GLN A 222 -34.66 -6.37 -26.52
N GLY A 223 -34.15 -7.59 -26.63
CA GLY A 223 -34.12 -8.55 -25.49
C GLY A 223 -32.82 -8.59 -24.67
N THR A 224 -31.66 -8.39 -25.29
CA THR A 224 -30.33 -8.59 -24.66
C THR A 224 -29.70 -7.31 -24.08
N ARG A 225 -30.38 -6.15 -24.21
CA ARG A 225 -29.82 -4.82 -23.87
C ARG A 225 -29.78 -4.51 -22.38
N SER A 226 -30.82 -4.84 -21.62
CA SER A 226 -30.90 -4.49 -20.19
C SER A 226 -29.77 -5.15 -19.38
N ASP A 227 -29.46 -6.40 -19.69
CA ASP A 227 -28.39 -7.16 -19.04
C ASP A 227 -26.98 -6.62 -19.35
N VAL A 228 -26.73 -6.13 -20.57
CA VAL A 228 -25.41 -5.57 -20.94
C VAL A 228 -25.17 -4.24 -20.22
N TYR A 229 -26.18 -3.38 -20.12
CA TYR A 229 -26.08 -2.11 -19.37
C TYR A 229 -25.97 -2.33 -17.86
N ALA A 230 -26.77 -3.25 -17.29
CA ALA A 230 -26.72 -3.59 -15.87
C ALA A 230 -25.36 -4.23 -15.48
N LYS A 231 -24.83 -5.11 -16.32
CA LYS A 231 -23.53 -5.78 -16.10
C LYS A 231 -22.35 -4.82 -16.20
N ARG A 232 -22.42 -3.80 -17.08
CA ARG A 232 -21.36 -2.78 -17.23
C ARG A 232 -21.40 -1.72 -16.12
N ARG A 233 -22.58 -1.25 -15.73
CA ARG A 233 -22.76 -0.36 -14.57
C ARG A 233 -22.23 -0.99 -13.28
N SER A 234 -22.46 -2.29 -13.11
CA SER A 234 -21.94 -3.05 -11.96
C SER A 234 -20.41 -3.15 -11.94
N GLY A 235 -19.74 -3.17 -13.09
CA GLY A 235 -18.28 -3.19 -13.18
C GLY A 235 -17.64 -1.85 -12.82
N LEU A 236 -18.21 -0.73 -13.28
CA LEU A 236 -17.74 0.61 -12.93
C LEU A 236 -17.88 0.88 -11.43
N LEU A 237 -19.03 0.52 -10.85
CA LEU A 237 -19.26 0.65 -9.42
C LEU A 237 -18.25 -0.17 -8.61
N ALA A 238 -17.82 -1.35 -9.11
CA ALA A 238 -16.75 -2.13 -8.50
C ALA A 238 -15.43 -1.37 -8.42
N VAL A 239 -15.02 -0.73 -9.52
CA VAL A 239 -13.77 0.02 -9.57
C VAL A 239 -13.83 1.21 -8.62
N VAL A 240 -14.94 1.97 -8.62
CA VAL A 240 -15.12 3.12 -7.73
C VAL A 240 -15.06 2.69 -6.26
N VAL A 241 -15.85 1.68 -5.87
CA VAL A 241 -15.89 1.23 -4.47
C VAL A 241 -14.55 0.62 -4.04
N PHE A 242 -13.85 -0.08 -4.94
CA PHE A 242 -12.51 -0.59 -4.66
C PHE A 242 -11.49 0.55 -4.47
N MET A 243 -11.51 1.57 -5.34
CA MET A 243 -10.64 2.74 -5.18
C MET A 243 -10.91 3.48 -3.88
N LEU A 244 -12.18 3.69 -3.53
CA LEU A 244 -12.57 4.28 -2.23
C LEU A 244 -12.08 3.41 -1.07
N TYR A 245 -12.20 2.08 -1.14
CA TYR A 245 -11.70 1.17 -0.11
C TYR A 245 -10.19 1.25 0.08
N VAL A 246 -9.41 1.27 -1.03
CA VAL A 246 -7.95 1.30 -0.97
C VAL A 246 -7.45 2.64 -0.43
N THR A 247 -8.06 3.75 -0.84
CA THR A 247 -7.69 5.11 -0.42
C THR A 247 -8.20 5.49 0.97
N TYR A 248 -9.23 4.79 1.48
CA TYR A 248 -9.89 5.11 2.74
C TYR A 248 -8.94 5.28 3.94
N PRO A 249 -7.99 4.36 4.24
CA PRO A 249 -7.07 4.55 5.37
C PRO A 249 -6.21 5.81 5.25
N SER A 250 -5.66 6.08 4.06
CA SER A 250 -4.84 7.28 3.82
C SER A 250 -5.68 8.56 3.93
N THR A 251 -6.91 8.57 3.42
CA THR A 251 -7.82 9.70 3.60
C THR A 251 -8.18 9.91 5.06
N CYS A 252 -8.39 8.85 5.86
CA CYS A 252 -8.61 8.96 7.30
C CYS A 252 -7.39 9.57 8.01
N ASN A 253 -6.19 9.10 7.70
CA ASN A 253 -4.94 9.65 8.23
C ASN A 253 -4.82 11.16 7.94
N ALA A 254 -5.05 11.56 6.69
CA ALA A 254 -5.00 12.96 6.26
C ALA A 254 -6.04 13.86 6.97
N ILE A 255 -7.22 13.31 7.31
CA ILE A 255 -8.25 14.04 8.08
C ILE A 255 -7.81 14.18 9.54
N PHE A 256 -7.36 13.09 10.16
CA PHE A 256 -7.01 13.06 11.57
C PHE A 256 -5.76 13.89 11.88
N SER A 257 -4.82 14.01 10.94
CA SER A 257 -3.58 14.76 11.11
C SER A 257 -3.79 16.26 11.34
N LEU A 258 -4.99 16.79 11.08
CA LEU A 258 -5.38 18.19 11.33
C LEU A 258 -6.28 18.38 12.56
N TYR A 259 -6.52 17.33 13.35
CA TYR A 259 -7.29 17.47 14.59
C TYR A 259 -6.49 18.21 15.67
N PRO A 260 -7.15 18.88 16.63
CA PRO A 260 -6.48 19.58 17.74
C PRO A 260 -5.43 18.78 18.52
N PRO A 261 -5.64 17.49 18.83
CA PRO A 261 -4.65 16.68 19.56
C PRO A 261 -3.38 16.36 18.75
N ALA A 262 -3.40 16.59 17.44
CA ALA A 262 -2.21 16.52 16.60
C ALA A 262 -1.28 17.73 16.81
N CYS A 263 -1.75 18.77 17.50
CA CYS A 263 -0.93 19.92 17.89
C CYS A 263 -0.23 19.64 19.22
N GLU A 264 1.07 19.93 19.25
CA GLU A 264 1.91 19.79 20.43
C GLU A 264 2.27 21.18 20.97
N THR A 265 2.06 21.38 22.27
CA THR A 265 2.31 22.66 22.93
C THR A 265 3.70 22.70 23.53
N TYR A 266 4.42 23.78 23.25
CA TYR A 266 5.72 24.09 23.83
C TYR A 266 5.57 25.33 24.73
N PRO A 267 5.97 25.26 26.01
CA PRO A 267 5.90 26.39 26.92
C PRO A 267 6.90 27.48 26.50
N LEU A 268 6.47 28.74 26.58
CA LEU A 268 7.25 29.91 26.15
C LEU A 268 7.95 30.68 27.26
N ASP A 269 7.67 30.35 28.52
CA ASP A 269 8.29 30.98 29.67
C ASP A 269 8.48 29.94 30.78
N GLU A 270 9.47 30.13 31.65
CA GLU A 270 9.70 29.28 32.84
C GLU A 270 8.48 29.27 33.77
N SER A 271 7.66 30.34 33.71
CA SER A 271 6.41 30.50 34.44
C SER A 271 5.21 29.72 33.85
N MET A 272 5.36 29.06 32.69
CA MET A 272 4.31 28.29 31.97
C MET A 272 3.07 29.11 31.54
N LEU A 273 3.13 30.44 31.53
CA LEU A 273 1.95 31.30 31.26
C LEU A 273 1.63 31.49 29.77
N GLN A 274 2.63 31.39 28.88
CA GLN A 274 2.46 31.53 27.43
C GLN A 274 2.96 30.26 26.73
N HIS A 275 2.29 29.82 25.67
CA HIS A 275 2.59 28.57 24.97
C HIS A 275 2.43 28.75 23.44
N VAL A 276 3.26 28.07 22.65
CA VAL A 276 3.04 27.91 21.20
C VAL A 276 2.59 26.48 20.92
N SER A 277 1.59 26.33 20.07
CA SER A 277 1.12 25.02 19.61
C SER A 277 1.51 24.82 18.15
N LEU A 278 2.31 23.78 17.88
CA LEU A 278 2.78 23.44 16.54
C LEU A 278 2.22 22.10 16.09
N LEU A 279 2.00 21.93 14.79
CA LEU A 279 1.47 20.70 14.24
C LEU A 279 2.54 19.59 14.24
N ARG A 280 2.23 18.42 14.82
CA ARG A 280 3.19 17.32 14.98
C ARG A 280 3.71 16.76 13.65
N SER A 281 2.88 16.73 12.60
CA SER A 281 3.27 16.24 11.27
C SER A 281 4.09 17.25 10.46
N ASP A 282 4.05 18.53 10.85
CA ASP A 282 4.74 19.64 10.18
C ASP A 282 4.92 20.83 11.14
N PHE A 283 6.10 20.89 11.78
CA PHE A 283 6.42 21.90 12.78
C PHE A 283 6.48 23.33 12.22
N SER A 284 6.43 23.52 10.89
CA SER A 284 6.32 24.85 10.29
C SER A 284 4.94 25.49 10.47
N ILE A 285 3.94 24.71 10.90
CA ILE A 285 2.56 25.16 11.02
C ILE A 285 2.22 25.45 12.50
N ASN A 286 1.85 26.70 12.76
CA ASN A 286 1.31 27.14 14.05
C ASN A 286 -0.21 26.91 14.12
N CYS A 287 -0.63 26.13 15.12
CA CYS A 287 -2.03 25.72 15.31
C CYS A 287 -2.94 26.83 15.85
N THR A 288 -2.39 27.94 16.36
CA THR A 288 -3.21 29.09 16.83
C THR A 288 -3.68 30.00 15.69
N THR A 289 -3.17 29.79 14.47
CA THR A 289 -3.48 30.64 13.32
C THR A 289 -4.92 30.44 12.81
N GLU A 290 -5.54 31.51 12.29
CA GLU A 290 -6.89 31.41 11.68
C GLU A 290 -6.93 30.45 10.49
N THR A 291 -5.83 30.34 9.75
CA THR A 291 -5.69 29.39 8.63
C THR A 291 -5.83 27.96 9.14
N HIS A 292 -5.12 27.61 10.22
CA HIS A 292 -5.23 26.29 10.84
C HIS A 292 -6.67 26.00 11.29
N TYR A 293 -7.31 26.97 11.94
CA TYR A 293 -8.70 26.84 12.38
C TYR A 293 -9.67 26.55 11.22
N LYS A 294 -9.51 27.20 10.06
CA LYS A 294 -10.32 26.92 8.85
C LYS A 294 -10.11 25.49 8.33
N PHE A 295 -8.86 25.03 8.28
CA PHE A 295 -8.55 23.66 7.87
C PHE A 295 -9.02 22.61 8.88
N GLN A 296 -8.99 22.92 10.17
CA GLN A 296 -9.53 22.08 11.23
C GLN A 296 -11.05 21.91 11.10
N ILE A 297 -11.79 22.99 10.81
CA ILE A 297 -13.24 22.91 10.50
C ILE A 297 -13.47 22.03 9.27
N ALA A 298 -12.69 22.22 8.21
CA ALA A 298 -12.79 21.40 7.01
C ALA A 298 -12.52 19.91 7.31
N ALA A 299 -11.55 19.59 8.15
CA ALA A 299 -11.26 18.24 8.60
C ALA A 299 -12.46 17.63 9.33
N TYR A 300 -13.08 18.34 10.28
CA TYR A 300 -14.29 17.86 10.98
C TYR A 300 -15.47 17.60 10.04
N ILE A 301 -15.67 18.43 9.01
CA ILE A 301 -16.70 18.18 8.00
C ILE A 301 -16.36 16.90 7.22
N CYS A 302 -15.08 16.73 6.85
CA CYS A 302 -14.62 15.53 6.14
C CYS A 302 -14.69 14.25 6.99
N SER A 303 -14.69 14.36 8.33
CA SER A 303 -14.86 13.21 9.24
C SER A 303 -16.18 12.46 9.03
N ILE A 304 -17.18 13.09 8.40
CA ILE A 304 -18.40 12.40 7.96
C ILE A 304 -18.05 11.22 7.06
N TYR A 305 -17.04 11.35 6.18
CA TYR A 305 -16.58 10.26 5.29
C TYR A 305 -16.03 9.06 6.08
N VAL A 306 -15.31 9.32 7.18
CA VAL A 306 -14.69 8.29 8.04
C VAL A 306 -15.74 7.29 8.55
N VAL A 307 -16.94 7.77 8.90
CA VAL A 307 -18.03 6.93 9.42
C VAL A 307 -19.00 6.51 8.30
N ALA A 308 -19.34 7.42 7.39
CA ALA A 308 -20.33 7.16 6.34
C ALA A 308 -19.87 6.05 5.39
N PHE A 309 -18.60 6.01 5.00
CA PHE A 309 -18.12 5.00 4.06
C PHE A 309 -18.22 3.56 4.61
N PRO A 310 -17.66 3.22 5.80
CA PRO A 310 -17.84 1.91 6.40
C PRO A 310 -19.31 1.59 6.71
N GLY A 311 -20.09 2.57 7.18
CA GLY A 311 -21.50 2.39 7.50
C GLY A 311 -22.35 2.05 6.27
N ILE A 312 -22.16 2.78 5.16
CA ILE A 312 -22.82 2.49 3.88
C ILE A 312 -22.38 1.12 3.38
N LEU A 313 -21.09 0.78 3.42
CA LEU A 313 -20.59 -0.53 2.99
C LEU A 313 -21.19 -1.66 3.82
N PHE A 314 -21.27 -1.50 5.15
CA PHE A 314 -21.91 -2.47 6.05
C PHE A 314 -23.39 -2.66 5.71
N CYS A 315 -24.15 -1.57 5.53
CA CYS A 315 -25.56 -1.61 5.16
C CYS A 315 -25.78 -2.31 3.81
N LEU A 316 -24.92 -2.06 2.82
CA LEU A 316 -24.98 -2.72 1.51
C LEU A 316 -24.65 -4.21 1.64
N LEU A 317 -23.62 -4.58 2.40
CA LEU A 317 -23.26 -5.98 2.67
C LEU A 317 -24.39 -6.73 3.38
N TRP A 318 -25.01 -6.11 4.39
CA TRP A 318 -26.16 -6.66 5.11
C TRP A 318 -27.31 -6.92 4.14
N LYS A 319 -27.70 -5.91 3.35
CA LYS A 319 -28.85 -5.98 2.44
C LYS A 319 -28.67 -7.04 1.34
N TYR A 320 -27.49 -7.11 0.72
CA TYR A 320 -27.29 -7.89 -0.51
C TYR A 320 -26.57 -9.22 -0.31
N CYS A 321 -25.80 -9.41 0.76
CA CYS A 321 -24.96 -10.60 0.93
C CYS A 321 -25.29 -11.39 2.21
N LYS A 322 -25.95 -10.81 3.21
CA LYS A 322 -26.49 -11.56 4.37
C LYS A 322 -27.90 -12.08 4.13
N THR A 323 -28.81 -11.24 3.66
CA THR A 323 -30.23 -11.61 3.48
C THR A 323 -30.45 -12.59 2.32
N SER A 324 -29.54 -12.64 1.35
CA SER A 324 -29.67 -13.51 0.18
C SER A 324 -29.10 -14.90 0.46
N THR A 325 -29.97 -15.91 0.55
CA THR A 325 -29.59 -17.34 0.63
C THR A 325 -28.85 -17.81 -0.62
N ASP A 326 -29.07 -17.15 -1.76
CA ASP A 326 -28.37 -17.40 -3.02
C ASP A 326 -27.26 -16.36 -3.26
N ARG A 327 -26.01 -16.83 -3.27
CA ARG A 327 -24.80 -16.02 -3.49
C ARG A 327 -24.78 -15.36 -4.88
N SER A 328 -25.64 -15.79 -5.80
CA SER A 328 -25.83 -15.22 -7.14
C SER A 328 -26.46 -13.82 -7.12
N LEU A 329 -27.23 -13.48 -6.07
CA LEU A 329 -27.88 -12.18 -5.92
C LEU A 329 -26.93 -11.07 -5.41
N CYS A 330 -25.86 -11.43 -4.68
CA CYS A 330 -24.87 -10.47 -4.18
C CYS A 330 -24.10 -9.89 -5.40
N PRO A 331 -24.19 -8.57 -5.65
CA PRO A 331 -23.56 -7.97 -6.81
C PRO A 331 -22.06 -8.26 -6.85
N LYS A 332 -21.51 -8.50 -8.04
CA LYS A 332 -20.09 -8.86 -8.22
C LYS A 332 -19.11 -7.88 -7.55
N TRP A 333 -19.46 -6.59 -7.55
CA TRP A 333 -18.65 -5.54 -6.94
C TRP A 333 -18.61 -5.61 -5.41
N LEU A 334 -19.67 -6.12 -4.78
CA LEU A 334 -19.80 -6.26 -3.33
C LEU A 334 -19.29 -7.63 -2.86
N ARG A 335 -19.44 -8.65 -3.72
CA ARG A 335 -18.90 -10.00 -3.53
C ARG A 335 -17.40 -9.99 -3.24
N PHE A 336 -16.66 -9.07 -3.84
CA PHE A 336 -15.25 -8.83 -3.56
C PHE A 336 -14.91 -8.65 -2.06
N PHE A 337 -15.81 -8.06 -1.27
CA PHE A 337 -15.58 -7.82 0.16
C PHE A 337 -15.92 -9.02 1.04
N CYS A 338 -16.90 -9.84 0.66
CA CYS A 338 -17.37 -10.97 1.48
C CYS A 338 -16.88 -12.35 0.99
N GLU A 339 -16.42 -12.49 -0.26
CA GLU A 339 -16.03 -13.78 -0.85
C GLU A 339 -14.82 -14.43 -0.17
N ASN A 340 -13.98 -13.63 0.49
CA ASN A 340 -12.80 -14.11 1.20
C ASN A 340 -13.13 -14.75 2.55
N TYR A 341 -14.27 -14.38 3.11
CA TYR A 341 -14.68 -14.79 4.44
C TYR A 341 -15.69 -15.94 4.36
N LYS A 342 -15.82 -16.67 5.46
CA LYS A 342 -16.93 -17.61 5.63
C LYS A 342 -18.25 -16.83 5.66
N ASP A 343 -19.34 -17.49 5.30
CA ASP A 343 -20.64 -16.84 5.13
C ASP A 343 -21.21 -16.26 6.45
N GLU A 344 -20.76 -16.80 7.59
CA GLU A 344 -21.07 -16.28 8.93
C GLU A 344 -20.38 -14.93 9.24
N PHE A 345 -19.20 -14.69 8.65
CA PHE A 345 -18.35 -13.52 8.89
C PHE A 345 -18.34 -12.54 7.72
N TRP A 346 -19.49 -12.36 7.07
CA TRP A 346 -19.65 -11.49 5.89
C TRP A 346 -19.26 -10.01 6.13
N TYR A 347 -19.27 -9.55 7.39
CA TYR A 347 -18.92 -8.18 7.79
C TYR A 347 -17.44 -8.00 8.16
N TRP A 348 -16.63 -9.06 8.13
CA TRP A 348 -15.27 -9.05 8.69
C TRP A 348 -14.34 -8.02 8.03
N GLU A 349 -14.59 -7.70 6.75
CA GLU A 349 -13.87 -6.63 6.06
C GLU A 349 -14.01 -5.27 6.77
N ILE A 350 -15.18 -4.99 7.36
CA ILE A 350 -15.43 -3.77 8.12
C ILE A 350 -14.63 -3.78 9.43
N VAL A 351 -14.48 -4.95 10.05
CA VAL A 351 -13.64 -5.13 11.25
C VAL A 351 -12.18 -4.85 10.92
N GLU A 352 -11.68 -5.33 9.78
CA GLU A 352 -10.32 -5.03 9.31
C GLU A 352 -10.12 -3.55 8.98
N LEU A 353 -11.12 -2.88 8.39
CA LEU A 353 -11.07 -1.42 8.17
C LEU A 353 -11.04 -0.65 9.49
N PHE A 354 -11.90 -1.02 10.44
CA PHE A 354 -11.96 -0.41 11.76
C PHE A 354 -10.63 -0.57 12.52
N ARG A 355 -10.00 -1.76 12.43
CA ARG A 355 -8.67 -2.00 13.00
C ARG A 355 -7.63 -1.02 12.47
N LYS A 356 -7.56 -0.82 11.16
CA LYS A 356 -6.57 0.10 10.54
C LYS A 356 -6.77 1.53 11.07
N VAL A 357 -8.00 2.05 10.98
CA VAL A 357 -8.32 3.43 11.36
C VAL A 357 -8.16 3.68 12.85
N SER A 358 -8.54 2.71 13.70
CA SER A 358 -8.41 2.85 15.16
C SER A 358 -6.94 2.93 15.60
N GLN A 359 -6.04 2.14 15.01
CA GLN A 359 -4.61 2.21 15.29
C GLN A 359 -4.02 3.58 14.89
N THR A 360 -4.32 4.06 13.68
CA THR A 360 -3.90 5.39 13.21
C THR A 360 -4.44 6.52 14.11
N PHE A 361 -5.72 6.45 14.48
CA PHE A 361 -6.36 7.46 15.33
C PHE A 361 -5.69 7.59 16.70
N ILE A 362 -5.35 6.47 17.36
CA ILE A 362 -4.69 6.47 18.66
C ILE A 362 -3.32 7.17 18.59
N ILE A 363 -2.52 6.83 17.57
CA ILE A 363 -1.17 7.39 17.40
C ILE A 363 -1.22 8.89 17.17
N ILE A 364 -2.14 9.36 16.31
CA ILE A 364 -2.29 10.79 16.04
C ILE A 364 -2.79 11.53 17.27
N PHE A 365 -3.76 10.97 17.99
CA PHE A 365 -4.40 11.62 19.12
C PHE A 365 -3.47 11.78 20.32
N PHE A 366 -2.73 10.72 20.67
CA PHE A 366 -1.86 10.71 21.86
C PHE A 366 -0.39 10.99 21.55
N GLY A 367 -0.02 11.04 20.27
CA GLY A 367 1.36 11.16 19.82
C GLY A 367 2.14 9.86 19.91
N TRP A 368 3.19 9.75 19.12
CA TRP A 368 4.08 8.59 19.08
C TRP A 368 4.95 8.44 20.33
N GLY A 369 5.31 9.55 20.98
CA GLY A 369 6.24 9.56 22.12
C GLY A 369 5.58 9.24 23.45
N SER A 370 4.25 9.17 23.49
CA SER A 370 3.50 8.87 24.70
C SER A 370 3.50 7.37 24.97
N SER A 371 4.03 6.95 26.13
CA SER A 371 3.99 5.55 26.58
C SER A 371 2.55 5.00 26.61
N PHE A 372 1.56 5.86 26.84
CA PHE A 372 0.14 5.51 26.82
C PHE A 372 -0.36 5.16 25.41
N SER A 373 0.03 5.95 24.40
CA SER A 373 -0.29 5.71 22.99
C SER A 373 0.23 4.35 22.54
N VAL A 374 1.50 4.07 22.87
CA VAL A 374 2.18 2.81 22.58
C VAL A 374 1.46 1.63 23.25
N PHE A 375 1.16 1.75 24.54
CA PHE A 375 0.47 0.71 25.30
C PHE A 375 -0.91 0.37 24.71
N ILE A 376 -1.74 1.38 24.44
CA ILE A 376 -3.09 1.15 23.88
C ILE A 376 -3.00 0.55 22.48
N THR A 377 -2.07 1.03 21.64
CA THR A 377 -1.93 0.54 20.28
C THR A 377 -1.49 -0.92 20.24
N LEU A 378 -0.58 -1.32 21.14
CA LEU A 378 -0.19 -2.71 21.35
C LEU A 378 -1.34 -3.56 21.88
N PHE A 379 -2.05 -3.08 22.90
CA PHE A 379 -3.22 -3.76 23.45
C PHE A 379 -4.27 -4.02 22.37
N LEU A 380 -4.56 -3.02 21.55
CA LEU A 380 -5.51 -3.12 20.45
C LEU A 380 -5.03 -4.11 19.38
N ALA A 381 -3.73 -4.12 19.06
CA ALA A 381 -3.15 -5.11 18.14
C ALA A 381 -3.36 -6.55 18.66
N VAL A 382 -3.17 -6.80 19.96
CA VAL A 382 -3.42 -8.11 20.60
C VAL A 382 -4.90 -8.48 20.56
N VAL A 383 -5.80 -7.53 20.82
CA VAL A 383 -7.26 -7.76 20.73
C VAL A 383 -7.63 -8.21 19.32
N PHE A 384 -7.22 -7.49 18.28
CA PHE A 384 -7.54 -7.86 16.90
C PHE A 384 -6.88 -9.17 16.46
N LEU A 385 -5.64 -9.44 16.89
CA LEU A 385 -4.98 -10.71 16.65
C LEU A 385 -5.76 -11.88 17.28
N THR A 386 -6.21 -11.71 18.53
CA THR A 386 -6.99 -12.70 19.26
C THR A 386 -8.37 -12.92 18.62
N LEU A 387 -9.06 -11.83 18.25
CA LEU A 387 -10.33 -11.91 17.52
C LEU A 387 -10.16 -12.66 16.20
N HIS A 388 -9.14 -12.32 15.41
CA HIS A 388 -8.89 -12.97 14.13
C HIS A 388 -8.54 -14.45 14.28
N GLY A 389 -7.74 -14.81 15.29
CA GLY A 389 -7.41 -16.20 15.60
C GLY A 389 -8.62 -17.01 16.08
N SER A 390 -9.39 -16.47 17.01
CA SER A 390 -10.54 -17.15 17.62
C SER A 390 -11.68 -17.39 16.63
N PHE A 391 -12.03 -16.38 15.83
CA PHE A 391 -13.13 -16.51 14.87
C PHE A 391 -12.69 -17.20 13.58
N SER A 392 -11.39 -17.13 13.24
CA SER A 392 -10.83 -17.71 12.01
C SER A 392 -11.71 -17.42 10.78
N PRO A 393 -11.89 -16.15 10.43
CA PRO A 393 -12.97 -15.69 9.55
C PRO A 393 -12.72 -16.02 8.07
N MET A 394 -11.46 -16.25 7.65
CA MET A 394 -11.13 -16.55 6.27
C MET A 394 -11.63 -17.92 5.86
N ARG A 395 -12.07 -18.05 4.61
CA ARG A 395 -12.57 -19.32 4.07
C ARG A 395 -11.44 -20.31 3.77
N ASP A 396 -10.30 -19.82 3.28
CA ASP A 396 -9.14 -20.64 2.90
C ASP A 396 -8.09 -20.66 4.04
N ARG A 397 -7.57 -21.85 4.37
CA ARG A 397 -6.58 -22.02 5.45
C ARG A 397 -5.26 -21.30 5.19
N PHE A 398 -4.85 -21.17 3.94
CA PHE A 398 -3.64 -20.43 3.61
C PHE A 398 -3.88 -18.92 3.75
N GLU A 399 -5.02 -18.41 3.28
CA GLU A 399 -5.41 -17.00 3.49
C GLU A 399 -5.52 -16.67 5.00
N GLN A 400 -6.06 -17.59 5.80
CA GLN A 400 -6.12 -17.48 7.27
C GLN A 400 -4.73 -17.38 7.91
N ASN A 401 -3.84 -18.34 7.60
CA ASN A 401 -2.49 -18.34 8.18
C ASN A 401 -1.67 -17.14 7.72
N LEU A 402 -1.89 -16.68 6.49
CA LEU A 402 -1.23 -15.50 5.93
C LEU A 402 -1.64 -14.22 6.67
N GLN A 403 -2.94 -14.04 6.92
CA GLN A 403 -3.45 -12.92 7.70
C GLN A 403 -3.01 -12.99 9.16
N LEU A 404 -2.95 -14.18 9.77
CA LEU A 404 -2.40 -14.33 11.13
C LEU A 404 -0.91 -13.99 11.18
N ALA A 405 -0.12 -14.46 10.21
CA ALA A 405 1.30 -14.15 10.14
C ALA A 405 1.55 -12.64 9.97
N SER A 406 0.73 -11.96 9.15
CA SER A 406 0.83 -10.51 8.98
C SER A 406 0.47 -9.74 10.25
N LEU A 407 -0.57 -10.15 10.98
CA LEU A 407 -0.96 -9.56 12.27
C LEU A 407 0.11 -9.79 13.35
N TRP A 408 0.70 -10.98 13.43
CA TRP A 408 1.82 -11.26 14.32
C TRP A 408 3.05 -10.41 13.99
N ALA A 409 3.39 -10.27 12.71
CA ALA A 409 4.51 -9.44 12.30
C ALA A 409 4.28 -7.95 12.62
N ILE A 410 3.06 -7.42 12.43
CA ILE A 410 2.72 -6.05 12.86
C ILE A 410 2.91 -5.90 14.38
N PHE A 411 2.37 -6.84 15.16
CA PHE A 411 2.50 -6.81 16.62
C PHE A 411 3.97 -6.81 17.07
N LEU A 412 4.79 -7.69 16.49
CA LEU A 412 6.22 -7.76 16.79
C LEU A 412 6.97 -6.49 16.35
N ASN A 413 6.65 -5.92 15.19
CA ASN A 413 7.21 -4.65 14.74
C ASN A 413 6.88 -3.51 15.72
N MET A 414 5.62 -3.40 16.14
CA MET A 414 5.21 -2.41 17.14
C MET A 414 5.93 -2.62 18.49
N LEU A 415 6.14 -3.87 18.90
CA LEU A 415 6.86 -4.18 20.14
C LEU A 415 8.33 -3.76 20.06
N MET A 416 8.98 -3.91 18.90
CA MET A 416 10.36 -3.47 18.70
C MET A 416 10.51 -1.95 18.85
N VAL A 417 9.53 -1.17 18.37
CA VAL A 417 9.53 0.30 18.52
C VAL A 417 9.50 0.75 19.99
N THR A 418 8.98 -0.08 20.90
CA THR A 418 8.89 0.28 22.33
C THR A 418 10.20 0.15 23.09
N VAL A 419 11.21 -0.49 22.50
CA VAL A 419 12.48 -0.71 23.17
C VAL A 419 13.20 0.64 23.31
N PRO A 420 13.61 1.03 24.53
CA PRO A 420 14.31 2.28 24.77
C PRO A 420 15.57 2.42 23.91
N SER A 421 15.83 3.63 23.41
CA SER A 421 17.01 3.95 22.59
C SER A 421 18.32 3.59 23.29
N SER A 422 18.39 3.74 24.62
CA SER A 422 19.56 3.38 25.43
C SER A 422 19.97 1.90 25.35
N LEU A 423 19.02 0.99 25.11
CA LEU A 423 19.32 -0.42 24.91
C LEU A 423 19.72 -0.70 23.46
N SER A 424 19.15 0.04 22.50
CA SER A 424 19.45 -0.07 21.07
C SER A 424 20.82 0.49 20.68
N GLU A 425 21.39 1.41 21.47
CA GLU A 425 22.75 1.94 21.28
C GLU A 425 23.83 0.87 21.41
N SER A 426 23.55 -0.23 22.12
CA SER A 426 24.46 -1.36 22.14
C SER A 426 24.51 -2.01 20.76
N SER A 427 25.71 -2.09 20.18
CA SER A 427 25.93 -2.54 18.79
C SER A 427 25.34 -3.92 18.50
N THR A 428 25.30 -4.80 19.50
CA THR A 428 24.76 -6.15 19.40
C THR A 428 23.22 -6.18 19.40
N VAL A 429 22.57 -5.42 20.29
CA VAL A 429 21.10 -5.40 20.39
C VAL A 429 20.50 -4.64 19.22
N GLY A 430 21.07 -3.48 18.84
CA GLY A 430 20.64 -2.72 17.67
C GLY A 430 20.69 -3.57 16.39
N SER A 431 21.81 -4.28 16.16
CA SER A 431 21.95 -5.17 15.00
C SER A 431 20.93 -6.33 15.01
N ALA A 432 20.70 -6.94 16.18
CA ALA A 432 19.73 -8.04 16.31
C ALA A 432 18.29 -7.56 16.05
N MET A 433 17.90 -6.41 16.59
CA MET A 433 16.59 -5.80 16.35
C MET A 433 16.37 -5.51 14.86
N THR A 434 17.37 -4.93 14.19
CA THR A 434 17.33 -4.71 12.75
C THR A 434 17.15 -6.01 11.97
N ILE A 435 17.93 -7.05 12.28
CA ILE A 435 17.82 -8.35 11.59
C ILE A 435 16.43 -8.98 11.79
N ILE A 436 15.89 -8.95 13.00
CA ILE A 436 14.56 -9.47 13.30
C ILE A 436 13.50 -8.72 12.49
N LEU A 437 13.56 -7.38 12.49
CA LEU A 437 12.66 -6.53 11.74
C LEU A 437 12.74 -6.82 10.23
N VAL A 438 13.95 -6.92 9.67
CA VAL A 438 14.19 -7.31 8.27
C VAL A 438 13.53 -8.66 7.98
N PHE A 439 13.83 -9.65 8.82
CA PHE A 439 13.38 -11.02 8.64
C PHE A 439 11.85 -11.12 8.66
N LEU A 440 11.18 -10.49 9.63
CA LEU A 440 9.72 -10.46 9.76
C LEU A 440 9.04 -9.83 8.54
N ASN A 441 9.62 -8.77 7.97
CA ASN A 441 9.03 -8.10 6.81
C ASN A 441 9.28 -8.86 5.50
N VAL A 442 10.47 -9.43 5.32
CA VAL A 442 10.81 -10.23 4.13
C VAL A 442 10.04 -11.55 4.14
N ILE A 443 9.92 -12.24 5.28
CA ILE A 443 9.21 -13.51 5.34
C ILE A 443 7.72 -13.35 5.02
N VAL A 444 7.09 -12.27 5.50
CA VAL A 444 5.69 -11.97 5.16
C VAL A 444 5.55 -11.77 3.65
N LEU A 445 6.45 -11.02 2.99
CA LEU A 445 6.46 -10.88 1.53
C LEU A 445 6.66 -12.21 0.80
N LEU A 446 7.61 -13.03 1.25
CA LEU A 446 7.90 -14.32 0.64
C LEU A 446 6.73 -15.29 0.78
N ILE A 447 6.03 -15.32 1.92
CA ILE A 447 4.84 -16.16 2.10
C ILE A 447 3.71 -15.69 1.17
N ILE A 448 3.53 -14.38 1.05
CA ILE A 448 2.50 -13.76 0.19
C ILE A 448 2.77 -14.07 -1.30
N LEU A 449 4.01 -13.87 -1.77
CA LEU A 449 4.40 -14.01 -3.18
C LEU A 449 4.71 -15.46 -3.57
N GLY A 450 5.14 -16.30 -2.62
CA GLY A 450 5.68 -17.63 -2.88
C GLY A 450 4.69 -18.59 -3.53
N LYS A 451 3.50 -18.80 -2.96
CA LYS A 451 2.52 -19.72 -3.56
C LYS A 451 1.93 -19.26 -4.92
N PRO A 452 1.61 -17.96 -5.14
CA PRO A 452 1.12 -17.51 -6.44
C PRO A 452 2.18 -17.47 -7.53
N LEU A 453 3.49 -17.38 -7.21
CA LEU A 453 4.58 -17.47 -8.20
C LEU A 453 4.98 -18.92 -8.52
N VAL A 454 4.93 -19.84 -7.55
CA VAL A 454 5.33 -21.24 -7.75
C VAL A 454 4.44 -21.97 -8.76
N LYS A 455 3.12 -21.73 -8.75
CA LYS A 455 2.19 -22.35 -9.72
C LYS A 455 2.48 -21.95 -11.18
N PRO A 456 2.58 -20.66 -11.55
CA PRO A 456 2.94 -20.26 -12.90
C PRO A 456 4.37 -20.65 -13.27
N LEU A 457 5.35 -20.60 -12.34
CA LEU A 457 6.71 -21.09 -12.59
C LEU A 457 6.73 -22.59 -12.89
N MET A 458 5.94 -23.41 -12.19
CA MET A 458 5.82 -24.84 -12.43
C MET A 458 5.09 -25.14 -13.75
N VAL A 459 4.08 -24.35 -14.11
CA VAL A 459 3.40 -24.44 -15.42
C VAL A 459 4.32 -24.00 -16.55
N MET A 460 5.10 -22.93 -16.37
CA MET A 460 6.07 -22.44 -17.34
C MET A 460 7.23 -23.43 -17.51
N TYR A 461 7.73 -24.01 -16.41
CA TYR A 461 8.69 -25.12 -16.44
C TYR A 461 8.12 -26.33 -17.18
N GLY A 462 6.85 -26.67 -16.94
CA GLY A 462 6.12 -27.71 -17.67
C GLY A 462 5.93 -27.42 -19.17
N LEU A 463 5.72 -26.15 -19.54
CA LEU A 463 5.64 -25.70 -20.94
C LEU A 463 7.02 -25.70 -21.61
N LEU A 464 8.07 -25.31 -20.90
CA LEU A 464 9.47 -25.35 -21.36
C LEU A 464 9.95 -26.79 -21.56
N THR A 465 9.63 -27.70 -20.64
CA THR A 465 9.93 -29.13 -20.78
C THR A 465 9.13 -29.79 -21.89
N ARG A 466 7.84 -29.42 -22.10
CA ARG A 466 7.07 -29.87 -23.27
C ARG A 466 7.60 -29.36 -24.60
N ARG A 467 8.09 -28.11 -24.65
CA ARG A 467 8.77 -27.55 -25.84
C ARG A 467 10.12 -28.24 -26.10
N CYS A 468 10.88 -28.58 -25.05
CA CYS A 468 12.11 -29.38 -25.21
C CYS A 468 11.81 -30.79 -25.71
N SER A 469 10.71 -31.41 -25.27
CA SER A 469 10.26 -32.72 -25.79
C SER A 469 9.79 -32.68 -27.24
N SER A 470 9.34 -31.54 -27.76
CA SER A 470 8.97 -31.38 -29.17
C SER A 470 10.14 -30.96 -30.09
N ILE A 471 11.31 -30.68 -29.51
CA ILE A 471 12.53 -30.29 -30.24
C ILE A 471 13.52 -31.46 -30.34
N MET A 472 13.35 -32.55 -29.57
CA MET A 472 14.03 -33.80 -29.88
C MET A 472 13.33 -34.47 -31.07
N PRO A 473 14.03 -34.71 -32.19
CA PRO A 473 13.46 -35.48 -33.27
C PRO A 473 13.13 -36.88 -32.75
N THR A 474 11.88 -37.29 -32.92
CA THR A 474 11.48 -38.68 -32.74
C THR A 474 12.34 -39.54 -33.68
N LYS A 475 12.86 -40.67 -33.17
CA LYS A 475 13.62 -41.69 -33.93
C LYS A 475 12.90 -42.26 -35.18
N ALA A 476 11.71 -41.76 -35.51
CA ALA A 476 10.96 -42.09 -36.71
C ALA A 476 11.45 -41.32 -37.96
N GLU A 477 12.11 -40.17 -37.80
CA GLU A 477 12.51 -39.33 -38.94
C GLU A 477 13.98 -39.52 -39.40
N GLN A 478 14.75 -40.39 -38.71
CA GLN A 478 16.10 -40.79 -39.16
C GLN A 478 16.09 -41.99 -40.11
N ARG A 479 14.96 -42.70 -40.28
CA ARG A 479 14.88 -43.83 -41.23
C ARG A 479 14.63 -43.43 -42.69
N HIS A 480 14.33 -42.16 -42.96
CA HIS A 480 13.97 -41.70 -44.31
C HIS A 480 15.11 -41.03 -45.11
N VAL A 481 16.31 -40.88 -44.54
CA VAL A 481 17.43 -40.17 -45.21
C VAL A 481 18.50 -41.10 -45.77
N GLN A 482 18.38 -42.43 -45.59
CA GLN A 482 19.45 -43.35 -46.00
C GLN A 482 19.31 -43.99 -47.38
N ASN A 483 18.32 -43.62 -48.22
CA ASN A 483 18.19 -44.21 -49.55
C ASN A 483 17.89 -43.14 -50.62
N CYS A 484 18.95 -42.57 -51.21
CA CYS A 484 18.91 -42.00 -52.56
C CYS A 484 19.58 -43.00 -53.53
N PRO A 485 19.06 -43.19 -54.76
CA PRO A 485 19.51 -44.25 -55.65
C PRO A 485 20.73 -43.84 -56.49
N ALA A 486 21.64 -44.79 -56.72
CA ALA A 486 22.60 -44.77 -57.81
C ALA A 486 22.07 -45.67 -58.97
N GLU A 487 22.54 -45.36 -60.17
CA GLU A 487 22.11 -45.79 -61.51
C GLU A 487 21.94 -47.31 -61.75
N ASP A 488 21.07 -47.65 -62.71
CA ASP A 488 20.80 -48.97 -63.34
C ASP A 488 22.07 -49.62 -63.98
N PRO A 489 22.09 -50.90 -64.50
CA PRO A 489 21.02 -51.87 -64.74
C PRO A 489 21.37 -53.36 -64.38
N PHE A 490 20.49 -54.29 -64.81
CA PHE A 490 20.73 -55.72 -65.17
C PHE A 490 20.28 -56.87 -64.20
N ILE A 491 19.20 -57.54 -64.65
CA ILE A 491 18.99 -58.99 -64.81
C ILE A 491 18.66 -59.93 -63.62
N GLU A 492 17.74 -60.86 -63.96
CA GLU A 492 17.34 -62.16 -63.37
C GLU A 492 16.50 -62.15 -62.09
N GLU A 493 15.19 -62.41 -62.16
CA GLU A 493 14.54 -63.71 -62.36
C GLU A 493 14.52 -64.55 -61.07
N ALA A 494 13.34 -64.63 -60.43
CA ALA A 494 12.69 -65.86 -59.98
C ALA A 494 11.64 -65.58 -58.89
N ARG A 495 10.39 -65.83 -59.28
CA ARG A 495 9.22 -66.20 -58.45
C ARG A 495 9.51 -67.54 -57.71
N PRO A 496 8.59 -68.14 -56.93
CA PRO A 496 7.46 -67.69 -56.10
C PRO A 496 7.59 -68.32 -54.66
N LEU A 497 6.73 -68.12 -53.65
CA LEU A 497 5.45 -68.83 -53.42
C LEU A 497 5.05 -68.68 -51.94
N LEU A 498 3.74 -68.86 -51.71
CA LEU A 498 3.08 -69.40 -50.50
C LEU A 498 2.78 -68.44 -49.33
N GLN A 499 1.66 -67.70 -49.47
CA GLN A 499 0.31 -67.99 -48.91
C GLN A 499 0.16 -68.62 -47.49
N PRO A 500 -1.04 -68.55 -46.86
CA PRO A 500 -1.29 -67.73 -45.67
C PRO A 500 -1.82 -68.57 -44.47
N GLY A 501 -2.10 -67.95 -43.32
CA GLY A 501 -2.69 -68.69 -42.19
C GLY A 501 -3.29 -67.81 -41.09
N GLU A 502 -4.61 -67.93 -40.95
CA GLU A 502 -5.52 -67.30 -40.00
C GLU A 502 -5.37 -67.75 -38.53
N ARG A 503 -5.78 -66.87 -37.59
CA ARG A 503 -6.68 -67.07 -36.41
C ARG A 503 -6.44 -65.94 -35.39
N LEU A 504 -7.37 -65.08 -35.00
CA LEU A 504 -8.71 -65.19 -34.37
C LEU A 504 -8.68 -65.63 -32.88
N TYR A 505 -9.29 -64.79 -32.02
CA TYR A 505 -9.60 -64.92 -30.58
C TYR A 505 -8.41 -64.86 -29.59
N HIS A 506 -8.46 -64.19 -28.42
CA HIS A 506 -9.53 -64.11 -27.42
C HIS A 506 -9.39 -62.88 -26.50
N SER A 507 -10.50 -62.58 -25.82
CA SER A 507 -10.80 -61.59 -24.79
C SER A 507 -10.16 -61.84 -23.40
N LEU A 508 -10.38 -60.84 -22.51
CA LEU A 508 -10.11 -60.74 -21.05
C LEU A 508 -8.74 -60.10 -20.75
N GLN A 509 -8.65 -58.97 -20.05
CA GLN A 509 -9.38 -58.55 -18.85
C GLN A 509 -9.36 -57.02 -18.70
#